data_AF-A0A960RSE3-F1
#
_entry.id   AF-A0A960RSE3-F1
#
_cell.length_a   1.000
_cell.length_b   1.000
_cell.length_c   1.000
_cell.angle_alpha   90.00
_cell.angle_beta   90.00
_cell.angle_gamma   90.00
#
_symmetry.space_group_name_H-M   'P 1'
#
loop_
_entity.id
_entity.type
_entity.pdbx_description
1 polymer ?
#
loop_
_entity_poly.entity_id
_entity_poly.type
_entity_poly.pdbx_seq_one_letter_code
_entity_poly.pdbx_strand_id
1 'polypeptide(L)'
;MSDVGGVQGGGEPHHYSKEELERYHQDYQKGLDLFQKSFEEYNKPDVEFHKKEQLKKVMDEALQVMNETACVALKEGKVANDKQLNTDYQDFIKNPTPEAQKKVADDIKALSD
;
A
#
# COMPACT_ATOMS: atom_id res chain seq x y z
N MET A 1 -43.94 1.22 -29.73
CA MET A 1 -44.20 2.30 -28.76
C MET A 1 -44.04 1.65 -27.38
N SER A 2 -42.80 1.55 -26.93
CA SER A 2 -42.18 2.48 -25.98
C SER A 2 -42.64 2.17 -24.56
N ASP A 3 -41.83 1.44 -23.80
CA ASP A 3 -41.28 2.07 -22.60
C ASP A 3 -39.94 1.44 -22.21
N VAL A 4 -38.97 2.32 -21.99
CA VAL A 4 -37.60 2.09 -21.57
C VAL A 4 -37.53 2.65 -20.16
N GLY A 5 -37.10 1.87 -19.17
CA GLY A 5 -36.78 2.40 -17.85
C GLY A 5 -36.77 1.31 -16.78
N GLY A 6 -35.72 1.07 -16.02
CA GLY A 6 -34.42 1.71 -15.99
C GLY A 6 -33.45 0.78 -15.27
N VAL A 7 -32.18 0.89 -15.65
CA VAL A 7 -31.06 0.29 -14.95
C VAL A 7 -30.96 0.96 -13.58
N GLN A 8 -31.46 0.30 -12.53
CA GLN A 8 -31.24 0.77 -11.17
C GLN A 8 -30.04 0.00 -10.61
N GLY A 9 -28.85 0.53 -10.89
CA GLY A 9 -27.63 0.17 -10.19
C GLY A 9 -27.77 0.55 -8.73
N GLY A 10 -28.25 -0.39 -7.92
CA GLY A 10 -28.24 -0.32 -6.46
C GLY A 10 -26.96 -0.97 -5.96
N GLY A 11 -25.83 -0.28 -6.09
CA GLY A 11 -24.66 -0.59 -5.27
C GLY A 11 -25.02 -0.14 -3.85
N GLU A 12 -25.48 -1.06 -3.02
CA GLU A 12 -25.63 -0.80 -1.58
C GLU A 12 -24.31 -0.23 -1.04
N PRO A 13 -24.33 0.82 -0.20
CA PRO A 13 -23.12 1.24 0.48
C PRO A 13 -22.65 0.04 1.31
N HIS A 14 -21.51 -0.55 0.92
CA HIS A 14 -20.91 -1.65 1.65
C HIS A 14 -20.55 -1.14 3.04
N HIS A 15 -21.46 -1.35 4.00
CA HIS A 15 -21.25 -1.01 5.40
C HIS A 15 -20.42 -2.13 5.99
N TYR A 16 -19.11 -1.91 6.08
CA TYR A 16 -18.21 -2.81 6.78
C TYR A 16 -18.57 -2.84 8.27
N SER A 17 -18.67 -4.04 8.84
CA SER A 17 -18.78 -4.22 10.27
C SER A 17 -17.54 -3.71 11.00
N LYS A 18 -17.65 -3.44 12.31
CA LYS A 18 -16.50 -3.03 13.11
C LYS A 18 -15.38 -4.07 13.08
N GLU A 19 -15.74 -5.36 13.10
CA GLU A 19 -14.81 -6.49 13.05
C GLU A 19 -14.07 -6.55 11.71
N GLU A 20 -14.77 -6.29 10.61
CA GLU A 20 -14.14 -6.19 9.28
C GLU A 20 -13.19 -5.00 9.21
N LEU A 21 -13.61 -3.82 9.69
CA LEU A 21 -12.75 -2.63 9.72
C LEU A 21 -11.49 -2.85 10.57
N GLU A 22 -11.62 -3.49 11.73
CA GLU A 22 -10.48 -3.86 12.57
C GLU A 22 -9.53 -4.82 11.85
N ARG A 23 -10.09 -5.82 11.14
CA ARG A 23 -9.29 -6.73 10.33
C ARG A 23 -8.55 -6.02 9.20
N TYR A 24 -9.23 -5.15 8.45
CA TYR A 24 -8.59 -4.37 7.38
C TYR A 24 -7.48 -3.47 7.94
N HIS A 25 -7.69 -2.88 9.13
CA HIS A 25 -6.66 -2.11 9.80
C HIS A 25 -5.45 -2.97 10.21
N GLN A 26 -5.68 -4.17 10.75
CA GLN A 26 -4.60 -5.09 11.09
C GLN A 26 -3.82 -5.55 9.86
N ASP A 27 -4.51 -5.88 8.77
CA ASP A 27 -3.90 -6.33 7.53
C ASP A 27 -3.10 -5.18 6.87
N TYR A 28 -3.61 -3.94 6.93
CA TYR A 28 -2.86 -2.75 6.54
C TYR A 28 -1.57 -2.58 7.34
N GLN A 29 -1.65 -2.66 8.67
CA GLN A 29 -0.48 -2.52 9.56
C GLN A 29 0.56 -3.60 9.32
N LYS A 30 0.14 -4.84 9.10
CA LYS A 30 1.06 -5.94 8.73
C LYS A 30 1.72 -5.70 7.39
N GLY A 31 0.98 -5.20 6.40
CA GLY A 31 1.52 -4.79 5.11
C GLY A 31 2.61 -3.73 5.27
N LEU A 32 2.33 -2.67 6.04
CA LEU A 32 3.30 -1.59 6.29
C LEU A 32 4.57 -2.10 6.99
N ASP A 33 4.43 -2.94 8.02
CA ASP A 33 5.56 -3.54 8.75
C ASP A 33 6.41 -4.46 7.85
N LEU A 34 5.76 -5.29 7.02
CA LEU A 34 6.45 -6.14 6.05
C LEU A 34 7.20 -5.31 4.99
N PHE A 35 6.55 -4.25 4.49
CA PHE A 35 7.16 -3.33 3.54
C PHE A 35 8.38 -2.65 4.14
N GLN A 36 8.25 -2.08 5.34
CA GLN A 36 9.34 -1.40 6.04
C GLN A 36 10.54 -2.33 6.25
N LYS A 37 10.33 -3.52 6.83
CA LYS A 37 11.42 -4.48 7.09
C LYS A 37 12.11 -4.91 5.81
N SER A 38 11.33 -5.15 4.76
CA SER A 38 11.86 -5.56 3.46
C SER A 38 12.64 -4.44 2.79
N PHE A 39 12.18 -3.20 2.92
CA PHE A 39 12.86 -2.01 2.41
C PHE A 39 14.18 -1.74 3.15
N GLU A 40 14.19 -1.86 4.48
CA GLU A 40 15.41 -1.75 5.29
C GLU A 40 16.44 -2.82 4.88
N GLU A 41 16.01 -4.07 4.72
CA GLU A 41 16.88 -5.15 4.26
C GLU A 41 17.38 -4.89 2.84
N TYR A 42 16.50 -4.51 1.90
CA TYR A 42 16.83 -4.28 0.49
C TYR A 42 17.96 -3.25 0.31
N ASN A 43 18.01 -2.25 1.19
CA ASN A 43 18.98 -1.17 1.17
C ASN A 43 20.31 -1.50 1.86
N LYS A 44 20.46 -2.68 2.48
CA LYS A 44 21.75 -3.10 3.04
C LYS A 44 22.77 -3.32 1.91
N PRO A 45 24.05 -2.96 2.14
CA PRO A 45 25.09 -3.04 1.12
C PRO A 45 25.40 -4.49 0.68
N ASP A 46 25.23 -5.46 1.59
CA ASP A 46 25.68 -6.85 1.41
C ASP A 46 24.57 -7.83 1.00
N VAL A 47 23.45 -7.34 0.47
CA VAL A 47 22.35 -8.21 0.02
C VAL A 47 22.64 -8.78 -1.35
N GLU A 48 22.65 -10.12 -1.42
CA GLU A 48 22.79 -10.87 -2.65
C GLU A 48 21.69 -10.52 -3.66
N PHE A 49 22.02 -10.51 -4.95
CA PHE A 49 21.09 -10.11 -6.01
C PHE A 49 19.75 -10.86 -5.96
N HIS A 50 19.79 -12.19 -5.78
CA HIS A 50 18.58 -13.02 -5.69
C HIS A 50 17.71 -12.68 -4.47
N LYS A 51 18.34 -12.28 -3.34
CA LYS A 51 17.63 -11.79 -2.16
C LYS A 51 17.02 -10.42 -2.41
N LYS A 52 17.69 -9.53 -3.14
CA LYS A 52 17.10 -8.24 -3.54
C LYS A 52 15.84 -8.42 -4.39
N GLU A 53 15.83 -9.37 -5.33
CA GLU A 53 14.63 -9.68 -6.12
C GLU A 53 13.49 -10.23 -5.24
N GLN A 54 13.81 -11.09 -4.26
CA GLN A 54 12.81 -11.60 -3.32
C GLN A 54 12.25 -10.49 -2.43
N LEU A 55 13.11 -9.64 -1.87
CA LEU A 55 12.69 -8.49 -1.06
C LEU A 55 11.84 -7.52 -1.86
N LYS A 56 12.18 -7.28 -3.13
CA LYS A 56 11.34 -6.51 -4.04
C LYS A 56 9.95 -7.11 -4.18
N LYS A 57 9.84 -8.42 -4.39
CA LYS A 57 8.53 -9.09 -4.47
C LYS A 57 7.73 -8.94 -3.17
N VAL A 58 8.38 -9.09 -2.02
CA VAL A 58 7.72 -8.91 -0.73
C VAL A 58 7.23 -7.46 -0.57
N MET A 59 8.04 -6.47 -0.97
CA MET A 59 7.63 -5.07 -0.98
C MET A 59 6.44 -4.85 -1.93
N ASP A 60 6.48 -5.39 -3.14
CA ASP A 60 5.38 -5.28 -4.12
C ASP A 60 4.07 -5.88 -3.57
N GLU A 61 4.13 -7.07 -2.98
CA GLU A 61 2.98 -7.77 -2.38
C GLU A 61 2.44 -7.04 -1.15
N ALA A 62 3.32 -6.59 -0.25
CA ALA A 62 2.95 -5.82 0.93
C ALA A 62 2.24 -4.53 0.54
N LEU A 63 2.75 -3.84 -0.48
CA LEU A 63 2.17 -2.61 -0.98
C LEU A 63 0.81 -2.86 -1.67
N GLN A 64 0.64 -4.00 -2.35
CA GLN A 64 -0.68 -4.40 -2.85
C GLN A 64 -1.70 -4.59 -1.72
N VAL A 65 -1.34 -5.33 -0.66
CA VAL A 65 -2.21 -5.53 0.52
C VAL A 65 -2.55 -4.19 1.16
N MET A 66 -1.58 -3.29 1.30
CA MET A 66 -1.82 -1.94 1.81
C MET A 66 -2.84 -1.19 0.96
N ASN A 67 -2.70 -1.17 -0.36
CA ASN A 67 -3.65 -0.49 -1.25
C ASN A 67 -5.07 -1.08 -1.19
N GLU A 68 -5.18 -2.42 -1.17
CA GLU A 68 -6.47 -3.13 -1.09
C GLU A 68 -7.19 -2.84 0.22
N THR A 69 -6.44 -2.78 1.32
CA THR A 69 -6.99 -2.55 2.66
C THR A 69 -7.15 -1.06 2.98
N ALA A 70 -6.36 -0.17 2.39
CA ALA A 70 -6.40 1.28 2.59
C ALA A 70 -7.75 1.89 2.21
N CYS A 71 -8.35 1.42 1.11
CA CYS A 71 -9.65 1.91 0.65
C CYS A 71 -10.78 1.63 1.65
N VAL A 72 -10.58 0.65 2.54
CA VAL A 72 -11.57 0.21 3.52
C VAL A 72 -11.22 0.67 4.94
N ALA A 73 -9.95 0.58 5.34
CA ALA A 73 -9.48 0.84 6.69
C ALA A 73 -9.18 2.31 6.98
N LEU A 74 -8.90 3.13 5.95
CA LEU A 74 -8.29 4.44 6.13
C LEU A 74 -9.23 5.59 5.77
N LYS A 75 -9.12 6.68 6.55
CA LYS A 75 -9.73 7.97 6.22
C LYS A 75 -8.98 8.58 5.03
N GLU A 76 -9.65 9.43 4.25
CA GLU A 76 -9.15 10.03 2.99
C GLU A 76 -7.69 10.53 3.05
N GLY A 77 -7.26 11.11 4.17
CA GLY A 77 -5.88 11.59 4.34
C GLY A 77 -4.81 10.49 4.37
N LYS A 78 -5.08 9.33 4.98
CA LYS A 78 -4.12 8.20 5.00
C LYS A 78 -4.09 7.46 3.65
N VAL A 79 -5.19 7.48 2.89
CA VAL A 79 -5.22 6.96 1.51
C VAL A 79 -4.34 7.80 0.57
N ALA A 80 -4.27 9.12 0.76
CA ALA A 80 -3.38 9.97 -0.03
C ALA A 80 -1.89 9.65 0.23
N ASN A 81 -1.52 9.45 1.49
CA ASN A 81 -0.16 9.07 1.87
C ASN A 81 0.22 7.68 1.34
N ASP A 82 -0.72 6.72 1.32
CA ASP A 82 -0.52 5.38 0.77
C ASP A 82 -0.22 5.42 -0.74
N LYS A 83 -0.93 6.27 -1.49
CA LYS A 83 -0.66 6.52 -2.92
C LYS A 83 0.70 7.17 -3.17
N GLN A 84 1.12 8.07 -2.27
CA GLN A 84 2.44 8.70 -2.35
C GLN A 84 3.55 7.67 -2.17
N LEU A 85 3.44 6.81 -1.15
CA LEU A 85 4.37 5.71 -0.91
C LEU A 85 4.51 4.81 -2.14
N ASN A 86 3.39 4.45 -2.79
CA ASN A 86 3.43 3.66 -4.03
C ASN A 86 4.25 4.37 -5.12
N THR A 87 3.99 5.66 -5.33
CA THR A 87 4.66 6.45 -6.36
C THR A 87 6.17 6.54 -6.11
N ASP A 88 6.57 6.94 -4.90
CA ASP A 88 7.98 7.11 -4.56
C ASP A 88 8.72 5.76 -4.52
N TYR A 89 8.04 4.67 -4.15
CA TYR A 89 8.60 3.32 -4.26
C TYR A 89 8.84 2.89 -5.72
N GLN A 90 7.87 3.13 -6.62
CA GLN A 90 8.06 2.82 -8.04
C GLN A 90 9.21 3.63 -8.66
N ASP A 91 9.37 4.88 -8.25
CA ASP A 91 10.48 5.73 -8.69
C ASP A 91 11.81 5.24 -8.13
N PHE A 92 11.87 4.84 -6.85
CA PHE A 92 13.05 4.23 -6.24
C PHE A 92 13.49 2.95 -6.95
N ILE A 93 12.56 2.05 -7.26
CA ILE A 93 12.88 0.79 -7.96
C ILE A 93 13.45 1.04 -9.35
N LYS A 94 12.96 2.06 -10.06
CA LYS A 94 13.46 2.43 -11.39
C LYS A 94 14.81 3.16 -11.32
N ASN A 95 14.96 4.05 -10.35
CA ASN A 95 16.13 4.89 -10.14
C ASN A 95 16.49 4.95 -8.64
N PRO A 96 17.30 4.00 -8.14
CA PRO A 96 17.61 3.88 -6.71
C PRO A 96 18.66 4.93 -6.30
N THR A 97 18.23 6.18 -6.20
CA THR A 97 19.04 7.28 -5.68
C THR A 97 18.85 7.44 -4.17
N PRO A 98 19.82 8.02 -3.44
CA PRO A 98 19.65 8.32 -2.02
C PRO A 98 18.44 9.21 -1.73
N GLU A 99 18.08 10.09 -2.67
CA GLU A 99 16.90 10.95 -2.57
C GLU A 99 15.60 10.16 -2.68
N ALA A 100 15.50 9.25 -3.66
CA ALA A 100 14.33 8.38 -3.81
C ALA A 100 14.19 7.42 -2.62
N GLN A 101 15.31 6.87 -2.13
CA GLN A 101 15.33 6.06 -0.92
C GLN A 101 14.81 6.83 0.29
N LYS A 102 15.25 8.09 0.46
CA LYS A 102 14.80 8.95 1.56
C LYS A 102 13.30 9.22 1.49
N LYS A 103 12.75 9.51 0.30
CA LYS A 103 11.30 9.72 0.13
C LYS A 103 10.49 8.52 0.59
N VAL A 104 10.86 7.31 0.14
CA VAL A 104 10.20 6.08 0.58
C VAL A 104 10.28 5.89 2.10
N ALA A 105 11.42 6.20 2.72
CA ALA A 105 11.57 6.14 4.17
C ALA A 105 10.70 7.16 4.91
N ASP A 106 10.60 8.39 4.39
CA ASP A 106 9.77 9.46 4.95
C ASP A 106 8.27 9.09 4.84
N ASP A 107 7.84 8.50 3.71
CA ASP A 107 6.47 8.02 3.51
C ASP A 107 6.08 6.89 4.46
N ILE A 108 6.97 5.89 4.63
CA ILE A 108 6.76 4.80 5.61
C ILE A 108 6.54 5.38 7.01
N LYS A 109 7.36 6.36 7.40
CA LYS A 109 7.25 7.00 8.70
C LYS A 109 5.92 7.76 8.84
N ALA A 110 5.52 8.52 7.83
CA ALA A 110 4.25 9.26 7.83
C ALA A 110 3.00 8.36 7.91
N LEU A 111 3.10 7.12 7.47
CA LEU A 111 2.03 6.11 7.58
C LEU A 111 2.03 5.37 8.92
N SER A 112 3.18 5.33 9.59
CA SER A 112 3.37 4.67 10.89
C SER A 112 2.99 5.56 12.08
N ASP A 113 3.04 6.88 11.91
CA ASP A 113 2.58 7.90 12.87
C ASP A 113 1.02 8.08 12.87
#